data_AF-A0A4Q4D1Q3-F1
#
_entry.id   AF-A0A4Q4D1Q3-F1
#
_cell.length_a   1.000
_cell.length_b   1.000
_cell.length_c   1.000
_cell.angle_alpha   90.00
_cell.angle_beta   90.00
_cell.angle_gamma   90.00
#
_symmetry.space_group_name_H-M   'P 1'
#
loop_
_entity.id
_entity.type
_entity.pdbx_description
1 polymer ?
#
loop_
_entity_poly.entity_id
_entity_poly.type
_entity_poly.pdbx_seq_one_letter_code
_entity_poly.pdbx_strand_id
1 'polypeptide(L)'
;MVALPADDPARPTTRPVAENTVQWSSAEWDPAGATAAATAARMTPAMSPKDYQDAKEPPSSSRRGRFLLVAAVLLALVVAGGAYYFAVARYTEAPVLVGQSEKEAKAEAVKAGFTFDVAERRFSETALLGTVMESDPDAGAKVLPGSTIEVVVSKGKERYAIPNLRGKTVEQARAALSKLNLRLGETPEKFSEKVPDGRVIQAVDVKVKQLVKRNTVIDLVISKGRQPIDVPDVKGATQAEAKTKIEGADLKVAFTSAFSDTVDKGRVISQDPGDGTLFRNDTVNVVISKGPENVPVPDVMGKERNEAVRLLRAAGFVPRVRNVIPGSDQVRFQSPSGGKAKVGSDVTIYV
;
A
#
# COMPACT_ATOMS: atom_id res chain seq x y z
N MET A 1 42.81 -5.43 -6.02
CA MET A 1 43.38 -5.46 -7.38
C MET A 1 42.56 -4.51 -8.23
N VAL A 2 42.97 -3.24 -8.32
CA VAL A 2 43.69 -2.61 -9.47
C VAL A 2 42.69 -1.65 -10.11
N ALA A 3 42.95 -0.39 -10.43
CA ALA A 3 44.02 0.56 -10.15
C ALA A 3 43.52 1.97 -10.58
N LEU A 4 44.12 3.00 -10.00
CA LEU A 4 44.24 4.34 -10.59
C LEU A 4 45.02 4.26 -11.92
N PRO A 5 44.84 5.21 -12.87
CA PRO A 5 45.65 6.43 -12.94
C PRO A 5 44.80 7.69 -13.28
N ALA A 6 45.07 8.91 -12.81
CA ALA A 6 46.21 9.84 -12.99
C ALA A 6 46.14 10.73 -14.27
N ASP A 7 46.23 12.04 -14.02
CA ASP A 7 46.70 13.20 -14.80
C ASP A 7 45.89 13.84 -15.97
N ASP A 8 45.31 15.03 -15.67
CA ASP A 8 45.71 16.41 -16.06
C ASP A 8 45.92 16.82 -17.56
N PRO A 9 46.05 18.11 -17.93
CA PRO A 9 45.13 19.27 -17.88
C PRO A 9 44.81 19.83 -19.29
N ALA A 10 43.66 20.50 -19.50
CA ALA A 10 43.56 21.61 -20.47
C ALA A 10 42.22 22.38 -20.46
N ARG A 11 42.34 23.63 -20.01
CA ARG A 11 41.70 24.89 -20.48
C ARG A 11 40.23 25.24 -20.20
N PRO A 12 39.99 26.52 -19.85
CA PRO A 12 38.69 27.05 -19.45
C PRO A 12 37.89 27.63 -20.62
N THR A 13 36.55 27.57 -20.54
CA THR A 13 35.66 28.41 -21.36
C THR A 13 34.98 29.43 -20.44
N THR A 14 35.51 30.65 -20.49
CA THR A 14 34.98 31.87 -19.90
C THR A 14 33.67 32.28 -20.57
N ARG A 15 32.64 32.58 -19.77
CA ARG A 15 31.48 33.38 -20.20
C ARG A 15 31.74 34.84 -19.79
N PRO A 16 31.49 35.82 -20.66
CA PRO A 16 31.94 37.19 -20.45
C PRO A 16 31.19 37.89 -19.32
N VAL A 17 31.97 38.46 -18.41
CA VAL A 17 31.56 39.45 -17.40
C VAL A 17 31.36 40.77 -18.12
N ALA A 18 30.19 41.40 -17.98
CA ALA A 18 29.99 42.78 -18.40
C ALA A 18 30.61 43.71 -17.35
N GLU A 19 31.87 44.09 -17.56
CA GLU A 19 32.53 45.18 -16.83
C GLU A 19 31.96 46.52 -17.28
N ASN A 20 31.28 47.22 -16.36
CA ASN A 20 30.88 48.60 -16.57
C ASN A 20 32.08 49.51 -16.30
N THR A 21 32.85 49.78 -17.35
CA THR A 21 34.01 50.66 -17.36
C THR A 21 33.54 52.12 -17.33
N VAL A 22 33.67 52.77 -16.18
CA VAL A 22 33.52 54.23 -16.07
C VAL A 22 34.79 54.85 -16.65
N GLN A 23 34.73 55.26 -17.92
CA GLN A 23 35.79 56.04 -18.55
C GLN A 23 35.79 57.46 -18.00
N TRP A 24 36.87 57.80 -17.31
CA TRP A 24 37.25 59.17 -17.02
C TRP A 24 37.80 59.80 -18.29
N SER A 25 37.08 60.74 -18.91
CA SER A 25 37.65 61.53 -20.01
C SER A 25 38.48 62.67 -19.43
N SER A 26 39.80 62.47 -19.41
CA SER A 26 40.79 63.55 -19.38
C SER A 26 40.80 64.22 -20.74
N ALA A 27 40.06 65.34 -20.87
CA ALA A 27 40.20 66.23 -22.02
C ALA A 27 41.27 67.25 -21.69
N GLU A 28 42.43 66.99 -22.28
CA GLU A 28 43.63 67.82 -22.32
C GLU A 28 43.36 69.20 -22.94
N TRP A 29 44.08 70.17 -22.39
CA TRP A 29 44.12 71.56 -22.79
C TRP A 29 45.07 71.71 -24.00
N ASP A 30 44.63 72.34 -25.09
CA ASP A 30 45.55 72.91 -26.08
C ASP A 30 45.00 74.24 -26.66
N PRO A 31 45.76 75.36 -26.61
CA PRO A 31 45.32 76.68 -27.03
C PRO A 31 45.85 77.05 -28.42
N ALA A 32 44.97 77.37 -29.37
CA ALA A 32 45.39 78.04 -30.60
C ALA A 32 44.25 78.84 -31.24
N GLY A 33 44.57 80.09 -31.60
CA GLY A 33 44.06 80.66 -32.84
C GLY A 33 42.94 81.69 -32.74
N ALA A 34 43.29 82.88 -32.23
CA ALA A 34 42.55 84.11 -32.48
C ALA A 34 42.38 84.39 -33.99
N THR A 35 41.18 84.79 -34.42
CA THR A 35 41.00 85.73 -35.54
C THR A 35 39.83 86.68 -35.27
N ALA A 36 40.22 87.94 -35.05
CA ALA A 36 39.59 89.18 -35.51
C ALA A 36 38.07 89.39 -35.38
N ALA A 37 37.73 90.17 -34.35
CA ALA A 37 37.03 91.47 -34.39
C ALA A 37 36.41 92.01 -35.70
N ALA A 38 35.36 92.82 -35.47
CA ALA A 38 34.64 93.77 -36.35
C ALA A 38 33.36 93.16 -36.98
N THR A 39 32.13 93.65 -36.77
CA THR A 39 31.69 95.05 -36.65
C THR A 39 30.24 95.13 -36.09
N ALA A 40 30.01 96.11 -35.21
CA ALA A 40 28.77 96.84 -34.88
C ALA A 40 27.53 96.04 -34.37
N ALA A 41 27.14 96.17 -33.09
CA ALA A 41 26.50 97.35 -32.48
C ALA A 41 25.13 97.72 -33.06
N ARG A 42 24.07 97.48 -32.28
CA ARG A 42 23.06 98.50 -31.90
C ARG A 42 22.02 97.93 -30.93
N MET A 43 21.67 98.77 -29.95
CA MET A 43 20.49 98.73 -29.07
C MET A 43 20.58 97.92 -27.76
N THR A 44 21.31 98.46 -26.79
CA THR A 44 20.79 98.56 -25.42
C THR A 44 20.68 100.05 -25.09
N PRO A 45 19.51 100.56 -24.65
CA PRO A 45 19.35 101.97 -24.33
C PRO A 45 20.32 102.38 -23.21
N ALA A 46 20.81 103.61 -23.27
CA ALA A 46 21.65 104.19 -22.24
C ALA A 46 20.87 104.24 -20.91
N MET A 47 21.33 103.46 -19.93
CA MET A 47 20.94 103.61 -18.53
C MET A 47 21.08 105.08 -18.12
N SER A 48 20.06 105.61 -17.45
CA SER A 48 20.08 106.98 -16.97
C SER A 48 21.10 107.13 -15.83
N PRO A 49 21.64 108.33 -15.56
CA PRO A 49 22.56 108.56 -14.44
C PRO A 49 22.00 108.18 -13.05
N LYS A 50 20.68 107.98 -12.92
CA LYS A 50 20.06 107.44 -11.70
C LYS A 50 20.26 105.93 -11.54
N ASP A 51 20.26 105.18 -12.64
CA ASP A 51 20.38 103.72 -12.64
C ASP A 51 21.80 103.25 -12.26
N TYR A 52 22.81 104.11 -12.43
CA TYR A 52 24.20 103.83 -12.05
C TYR A 52 24.50 104.07 -10.55
N GLN A 53 23.66 104.84 -9.84
CA GLN A 53 23.83 105.01 -8.38
C GLN A 53 23.19 103.86 -7.60
N ASP A 54 22.08 103.30 -8.06
CA ASP A 54 21.43 102.13 -7.44
C ASP A 54 22.24 100.82 -7.62
N ALA A 55 23.13 100.76 -8.62
CA ALA A 55 23.98 99.58 -8.87
C ALA A 55 25.19 99.46 -7.93
N LYS A 56 25.43 100.43 -7.03
CA LYS A 56 26.57 100.44 -6.10
C LYS A 56 26.20 100.12 -4.65
N GLU A 57 24.92 99.93 -4.36
CA GLU A 57 24.48 99.41 -3.06
C GLU A 57 24.41 97.88 -3.13
N PRO A 58 25.22 97.12 -2.37
CA PRO A 58 24.94 95.70 -2.19
C PRO A 58 23.52 95.61 -1.62
N PRO A 59 22.61 94.77 -2.16
CA PRO A 59 21.23 94.74 -1.69
C PRO A 59 21.26 94.57 -0.18
N SER A 60 20.82 95.60 0.56
CA SER A 60 20.86 95.57 2.00
C SER A 60 20.01 94.37 2.42
N SER A 61 20.67 93.32 2.92
CA SER A 61 19.99 92.06 3.19
C SER A 61 19.03 92.32 4.35
N SER A 62 17.76 92.57 4.03
CA SER A 62 16.75 92.81 5.05
C SER A 62 16.73 91.61 5.98
N ARG A 63 16.64 91.84 7.30
CA ARG A 63 16.54 90.74 8.29
C ARG A 63 15.40 89.78 7.90
N ARG A 64 14.33 90.29 7.28
CA ARG A 64 13.18 89.55 6.75
C ARG A 64 13.53 88.57 5.62
N GLY A 65 14.42 88.94 4.70
CA GLY A 65 14.90 88.04 3.64
C GLY A 65 15.72 86.86 4.18
N ARG A 66 16.55 87.12 5.21
CA ARG A 66 17.26 86.05 5.94
C ARG A 66 16.28 85.14 6.70
N PHE A 67 15.24 85.70 7.32
CA PHE A 67 14.18 84.92 7.97
C PHE A 67 13.40 84.03 6.99
N LEU A 68 13.06 84.53 5.78
CA LEU A 68 12.40 83.72 4.75
C LEU A 68 13.30 82.60 4.22
N LEU A 69 14.59 82.85 4.06
CA LEU A 69 15.56 81.84 3.61
C LEU A 69 15.73 80.75 4.68
N VAL A 70 15.86 81.13 5.96
CA VAL A 70 15.89 80.19 7.10
C VAL A 70 14.58 79.40 7.17
N ALA A 71 13.43 80.05 7.00
CA ALA A 71 12.13 79.37 6.98
C ALA A 71 12.00 78.37 5.82
N ALA A 72 12.48 78.73 4.62
CA ALA A 72 12.49 77.84 3.46
C ALA A 72 13.42 76.64 3.65
N VAL A 73 14.59 76.82 4.26
CA VAL A 73 15.51 75.72 4.60
C VAL A 73 14.91 74.81 5.66
N LEU A 74 14.28 75.36 6.70
CA LEU A 74 13.58 74.57 7.71
C LEU A 74 12.41 73.78 7.10
N LEU A 75 11.63 74.40 6.22
CA LEU A 75 10.57 73.72 5.48
C LEU A 75 11.12 72.60 4.61
N ALA A 76 12.22 72.85 3.88
CA ALA A 76 12.88 71.83 3.06
C ALA A 76 13.42 70.67 3.91
N LEU A 77 13.94 70.93 5.12
CA LEU A 77 14.37 69.88 6.06
C LEU A 77 13.20 69.08 6.62
N VAL A 78 12.06 69.73 6.90
CA VAL A 78 10.84 69.02 7.34
C VAL A 78 10.27 68.18 6.21
N VAL A 79 10.24 68.69 4.98
CA VAL A 79 9.80 67.94 3.80
C VAL A 79 10.76 66.79 3.49
N ALA A 80 12.07 67.02 3.55
CA ALA A 80 13.08 65.98 3.36
C ALA A 80 13.05 64.93 4.47
N GLY A 81 12.88 65.35 5.73
CA GLY A 81 12.73 64.46 6.88
C GLY A 81 11.42 63.67 6.83
N GLY A 82 10.33 64.30 6.42
CA GLY A 82 9.04 63.64 6.17
C GLY A 82 9.14 62.63 5.03
N ALA A 83 9.70 63.02 3.89
CA ALA A 83 9.95 62.14 2.76
C ALA A 83 10.84 60.95 3.16
N TYR A 84 11.90 61.18 3.94
CA TYR A 84 12.77 60.13 4.48
C TYR A 84 12.01 59.18 5.44
N TYR A 85 11.17 59.73 6.32
CA TYR A 85 10.35 58.93 7.23
C TYR A 85 9.36 58.04 6.50
N PHE A 86 8.63 58.60 5.53
CA PHE A 86 7.66 57.88 4.72
C PHE A 86 8.31 56.91 3.71
N ALA A 87 9.53 57.18 3.25
CA ALA A 87 10.24 56.31 2.30
C ALA A 87 11.06 55.20 2.96
N VAL A 88 11.65 55.44 4.13
CA VAL A 88 12.65 54.54 4.74
C VAL A 88 12.34 54.20 6.19
N ALA A 89 12.18 55.20 7.07
CA ALA A 89 12.20 54.95 8.52
C ALA A 89 10.94 54.26 9.08
N ARG A 90 9.84 54.23 8.33
CA ARG A 90 8.58 53.59 8.77
C ARG A 90 8.53 52.07 8.58
N TYR A 91 9.49 51.48 7.88
CA TYR A 91 9.50 50.04 7.57
C TYR A 91 10.52 49.31 8.45
N THR A 92 10.18 48.09 8.85
CA THR A 92 11.06 47.14 9.54
C THR A 92 11.24 45.89 8.66
N GLU A 93 12.35 45.17 8.86
CA GLU A 93 12.62 43.94 8.12
C GLU A 93 11.90 42.76 8.75
N ALA A 94 11.35 41.87 7.91
CA ALA A 94 10.75 40.63 8.35
C ALA A 94 11.82 39.64 8.84
N PRO A 95 11.63 38.97 9.99
CA PRO A 95 12.59 38.00 10.52
C PRO A 95 12.67 36.71 9.67
N VAL A 96 13.75 35.95 9.82
CA VAL A 96 13.94 34.66 9.14
C VAL A 96 13.18 33.57 9.88
N LEU A 97 11.97 33.23 9.43
CA LEU A 97 11.13 32.21 10.07
C LEU A 97 11.23 30.82 9.42
N VAL A 98 11.67 30.75 8.16
CA VAL A 98 11.77 29.49 7.39
C VAL A 98 12.79 28.55 8.02
N GLY A 99 12.42 27.28 8.16
CA GLY A 99 13.26 26.24 8.76
C GLY A 99 13.16 26.13 10.28
N GLN A 100 12.54 27.10 10.96
CA GLN A 100 12.30 27.03 12.40
C GLN A 100 11.06 26.21 12.74
N SER A 101 10.95 25.75 13.99
CA SER A 101 9.70 25.18 14.49
C SER A 101 8.62 26.25 14.62
N GLU A 102 7.35 25.88 14.46
CA GLU A 102 6.20 26.80 14.62
C GLU A 102 6.25 27.59 15.94
N LYS A 103 6.73 26.95 17.02
CA LYS A 103 6.86 27.57 18.33
C LYS A 103 7.96 28.63 18.36
N GLU A 104 9.12 28.34 17.78
CA GLU A 104 10.26 29.26 17.71
C GLU A 104 9.95 30.42 16.77
N ALA A 105 9.42 30.13 15.58
CA ALA A 105 9.03 31.14 14.60
C ALA A 105 8.00 32.12 15.16
N LYS A 106 7.01 31.62 15.90
CA LYS A 106 6.03 32.48 16.58
C LYS A 106 6.69 33.37 17.65
N ALA A 107 7.60 32.82 18.44
CA ALA A 107 8.30 33.59 19.45
C ALA A 107 9.18 34.69 18.83
N GLU A 108 9.84 34.39 17.71
CA GLU A 108 10.69 35.34 17.00
C GLU A 108 9.88 36.43 16.30
N ALA A 109 8.76 36.09 15.65
CA ALA A 109 7.84 37.04 15.05
C ALA A 109 7.27 38.02 16.09
N VAL A 110 6.81 37.50 17.24
CA VAL A 110 6.27 38.34 18.33
C VAL A 110 7.36 39.20 18.95
N LYS A 111 8.58 38.68 19.12
CA LYS A 111 9.74 39.44 19.61
C LYS A 111 10.11 40.59 18.67
N ALA A 112 9.96 40.39 17.37
CA ALA A 112 10.19 41.40 16.34
C ALA A 112 9.01 42.38 16.17
N GLY A 113 7.94 42.25 16.96
CA GLY A 113 6.80 43.17 16.93
C GLY A 113 5.79 42.88 15.82
N PHE A 114 5.80 41.67 15.26
CA PHE A 114 4.84 41.20 14.26
C PHE A 114 3.81 40.26 14.87
N THR A 115 2.66 40.14 14.20
CA THR A 115 1.68 39.09 14.51
C THR A 115 1.97 37.85 13.65
N PHE A 116 1.72 36.66 14.20
CA PHE A 116 2.02 35.39 13.54
C PHE A 116 0.72 34.65 13.26
N ASP A 117 0.46 34.33 12.00
CA ASP A 117 -0.68 33.54 11.59
C ASP A 117 -0.28 32.36 10.70
N VAL A 118 -0.99 31.24 10.84
CA VAL A 118 -0.73 30.04 10.05
C VAL A 118 -1.77 29.97 8.94
N ALA A 119 -1.44 30.57 7.80
CA ALA A 119 -2.34 30.63 6.65
C ALA A 119 -2.66 29.24 6.10
N GLU A 120 -1.64 28.37 5.99
CA GLU A 120 -1.84 27.03 5.47
C GLU A 120 -0.91 26.01 6.12
N ARG A 121 -1.35 24.75 6.13
CA ARG A 121 -0.51 23.60 6.49
C ARG A 121 -0.43 22.63 5.32
N ARG A 122 0.77 22.45 4.75
CA ARG A 122 1.03 21.59 3.56
C ARG A 122 1.89 20.38 3.90
N PHE A 123 1.76 19.29 3.16
CA PHE A 123 2.66 18.14 3.30
C PHE A 123 3.99 18.41 2.59
N SER A 124 5.09 17.92 3.16
CA SER A 124 6.42 18.04 2.59
C SER A 124 7.26 16.80 2.83
N GLU A 125 8.00 16.36 1.81
CA GLU A 125 8.95 15.25 1.96
C GLU A 125 10.30 15.70 2.55
N THR A 126 10.60 17.01 2.50
CA THR A 126 11.87 17.60 2.93
C THR A 126 11.77 18.27 4.30
N ALA A 127 10.69 19.00 4.57
CA ALA A 127 10.49 19.72 5.81
C ALA A 127 9.93 18.79 6.90
N LEU A 128 10.48 18.90 8.12
CA LEU A 128 10.00 18.15 9.28
C LEU A 128 8.59 18.60 9.69
N LEU A 129 7.88 17.74 10.43
CA LEU A 129 6.56 18.06 10.96
C LEU A 129 6.63 19.28 11.89
N GLY A 130 5.81 20.30 11.63
CA GLY A 130 5.74 21.52 12.44
C GLY A 130 6.81 22.57 12.10
N THR A 131 7.57 22.39 11.03
CA THR A 131 8.55 23.37 10.54
C THR A 131 7.92 24.35 9.56
N VAL A 132 8.28 25.63 9.66
CA VAL A 132 7.86 26.66 8.71
C VAL A 132 8.57 26.45 7.37
N MET A 133 7.80 26.33 6.30
CA MET A 133 8.29 26.11 4.94
C MET A 133 8.41 27.40 4.15
N GLU A 134 7.47 28.32 4.36
CA GLU A 134 7.30 29.54 3.60
C GLU A 134 6.71 30.58 4.55
N SER A 135 7.08 31.84 4.35
CA SER A 135 6.55 32.98 5.09
C SER A 135 6.29 34.12 4.11
N ASP A 136 5.11 34.73 4.20
CA ASP A 136 4.77 35.95 3.49
C ASP A 136 4.50 37.04 4.54
N PRO A 137 5.28 38.13 4.56
CA PRO A 137 6.38 38.50 3.66
C PRO A 137 7.66 37.65 3.83
N ASP A 138 8.46 37.55 2.75
CA ASP A 138 9.76 36.86 2.74
C ASP A 138 10.72 37.45 3.78
N ALA A 139 11.65 36.64 4.27
CA ALA A 139 12.67 37.09 5.20
C ALA A 139 13.48 38.28 4.63
N GLY A 140 13.65 39.34 5.42
CA GLY A 140 14.31 40.59 5.02
C GLY A 140 13.43 41.56 4.23
N ALA A 141 12.18 41.22 3.91
CA ALA A 141 11.26 42.14 3.27
C ALA A 141 10.92 43.33 4.17
N LYS A 142 10.76 44.51 3.56
CA LYS A 142 10.42 45.76 4.25
C LYS A 142 8.91 45.84 4.48
N VAL A 143 8.49 45.72 5.72
CA VAL A 143 7.09 45.69 6.12
C VAL A 143 6.78 46.63 7.28
N LEU A 144 5.50 46.94 7.45
CA LEU A 144 5.07 47.83 8.53
C LEU A 144 5.18 47.11 9.88
N PRO A 145 5.63 47.81 10.94
CA PRO A 145 5.57 47.28 12.30
C PRO A 145 4.14 46.86 12.66
N GLY A 146 3.98 45.73 13.35
CA GLY A 146 2.68 45.19 13.71
C GLY A 146 1.93 44.45 12.59
N SER A 147 2.51 44.33 11.39
CA SER A 147 1.93 43.50 10.32
C SER A 147 1.85 42.02 10.70
N THR A 148 0.99 41.29 10.00
CA THR A 148 0.84 39.83 10.15
C THR A 148 1.76 39.13 9.18
N ILE A 149 2.58 38.22 9.70
CA ILE A 149 3.37 37.29 8.90
C ILE A 149 2.57 36.01 8.80
N GLU A 150 2.14 35.70 7.59
CA GLU A 150 1.47 34.45 7.26
C GLU A 150 2.52 33.38 6.96
N VAL A 151 2.43 32.24 7.63
CA VAL A 151 3.36 31.13 7.41
C VAL A 151 2.66 29.87 6.92
N VAL A 152 3.37 29.14 6.06
CA VAL A 152 3.00 27.78 5.66
C VAL A 152 3.78 26.79 6.49
N VAL A 153 3.08 25.99 7.30
CA VAL A 153 3.73 25.01 8.20
C VAL A 153 3.62 23.61 7.63
N SER A 154 4.71 22.84 7.72
CA SER A 154 4.76 21.45 7.26
C SER A 154 3.89 20.54 8.14
N LYS A 155 2.98 19.79 7.52
CA LYS A 155 2.28 18.62 8.10
C LYS A 155 3.15 17.35 8.11
N GLY A 156 4.44 17.50 7.78
CA GLY A 156 5.36 16.39 7.58
C GLY A 156 5.08 15.63 6.28
N LYS A 157 5.61 14.42 6.25
CA LYS A 157 5.55 13.52 5.10
C LYS A 157 4.13 12.99 4.87
N GLU A 158 3.64 13.07 3.63
CA GLU A 158 2.31 12.56 3.29
C GLU A 158 2.30 11.02 3.34
N ARG A 159 1.56 10.44 4.28
CA ARG A 159 1.51 8.99 4.47
C ARG A 159 0.08 8.50 4.63
N TYR A 160 -0.19 7.33 4.06
CA TYR A 160 -1.49 6.68 4.09
C TYR A 160 -1.41 5.37 4.87
N ALA A 161 -2.35 5.15 5.78
CA ALA A 161 -2.41 3.91 6.56
C ALA A 161 -3.14 2.82 5.76
N ILE A 162 -2.50 1.67 5.58
CA ILE A 162 -3.10 0.54 4.85
C ILE A 162 -4.28 -0.02 5.67
N PRO A 163 -5.50 -0.09 5.10
CA PRO A 163 -6.66 -0.62 5.79
C PRO A 163 -6.57 -2.15 5.89
N ASN A 164 -7.40 -2.77 6.73
CA ASN A 164 -7.52 -4.22 6.72
C ASN A 164 -8.24 -4.68 5.45
N LEU A 165 -7.49 -5.33 4.57
CA LEU A 165 -7.99 -5.88 3.30
C LEU A 165 -8.35 -7.36 3.39
N ARG A 166 -8.04 -8.03 4.50
CA ARG A 166 -8.24 -9.47 4.67
C ARG A 166 -9.73 -9.82 4.62
N GLY A 167 -10.08 -10.85 3.84
CA GLY A 167 -11.45 -11.32 3.66
C GLY A 167 -12.31 -10.47 2.72
N LYS A 168 -11.81 -9.33 2.23
CA LYS A 168 -12.50 -8.54 1.20
C LYS A 168 -12.34 -9.18 -0.17
N THR A 169 -13.23 -8.84 -1.09
CA THR A 169 -13.06 -9.16 -2.51
C THR A 169 -12.00 -8.25 -3.13
N VAL A 170 -11.46 -8.64 -4.29
CA VAL A 170 -10.48 -7.86 -5.05
C VAL A 170 -11.02 -6.46 -5.35
N GLU A 171 -12.28 -6.36 -5.75
CA GLU A 171 -12.95 -5.10 -6.06
C GLU A 171 -13.08 -4.19 -4.84
N GLN A 172 -13.51 -4.75 -3.70
CA GLN A 172 -13.60 -4.01 -2.45
C GLN A 172 -12.23 -3.55 -1.96
N ALA A 173 -11.20 -4.39 -2.12
CA ALA A 173 -9.84 -4.04 -1.77
C ALA A 173 -9.29 -2.93 -2.67
N ARG A 174 -9.55 -3.02 -3.99
CA ARG A 174 -9.20 -1.98 -4.96
C ARG A 174 -9.86 -0.65 -4.63
N ALA A 175 -11.14 -0.65 -4.29
CA ALA A 175 -11.88 0.55 -3.89
C ALA A 175 -11.30 1.16 -2.60
N ALA A 176 -10.99 0.31 -1.60
CA ALA A 176 -10.40 0.75 -0.34
C ALA A 176 -9.01 1.38 -0.52
N LEU A 177 -8.18 0.80 -1.40
CA LEU A 177 -6.87 1.34 -1.75
C LEU A 177 -6.98 2.64 -2.56
N SER A 178 -7.88 2.68 -3.54
CA SER A 178 -8.08 3.87 -4.40
C SER A 178 -8.55 5.09 -3.60
N LYS A 179 -9.40 4.89 -2.57
CA LYS A 179 -9.83 5.96 -1.65
C LYS A 179 -8.67 6.61 -0.89
N LEU A 180 -7.55 5.89 -0.75
CA LEU A 180 -6.35 6.34 -0.06
C LEU A 180 -5.23 6.73 -1.04
N ASN A 181 -5.54 6.92 -2.33
CA ASN A 181 -4.55 7.17 -3.38
C ASN A 181 -3.46 6.09 -3.46
N LEU A 182 -3.80 4.84 -3.10
CA LEU A 182 -2.95 3.67 -3.24
C LEU A 182 -3.36 2.85 -4.46
N ARG A 183 -2.41 2.11 -5.03
CA ARG A 183 -2.64 1.31 -6.24
C ARG A 183 -2.66 -0.17 -5.90
N LEU A 184 -3.61 -0.90 -6.49
CA LEU A 184 -3.57 -2.35 -6.49
C LEU A 184 -2.50 -2.81 -7.49
N GLY A 185 -1.61 -3.70 -7.05
CA GLY A 185 -0.57 -4.30 -7.86
C GLY A 185 -0.94 -5.69 -8.35
N GLU A 186 0.02 -6.61 -8.26
CA GLU A 186 -0.16 -8.00 -8.61
C GLU A 186 -1.05 -8.72 -7.60
N THR A 187 -1.77 -9.71 -8.11
CA THR A 187 -2.67 -10.51 -7.28
C THR A 187 -2.38 -11.99 -7.41
N PRO A 188 -1.26 -12.48 -6.85
CA PRO A 188 -0.93 -13.89 -6.90
C PRO A 188 -1.98 -14.70 -6.15
N GLU A 189 -2.36 -15.84 -6.71
CA GLU A 189 -3.41 -16.68 -6.16
C GLU A 189 -2.80 -17.87 -5.40
N LYS A 190 -3.32 -18.17 -4.20
CA LYS A 190 -2.85 -19.26 -3.34
C LYS A 190 -4.02 -20.00 -2.71
N PHE A 191 -3.88 -21.31 -2.52
CA PHE A 191 -4.88 -22.10 -1.78
C PHE A 191 -4.86 -21.74 -0.29
N SER A 192 -6.05 -21.69 0.32
CA SER A 192 -6.23 -21.44 1.74
C SER A 192 -7.39 -22.25 2.30
N GLU A 193 -7.12 -23.02 3.35
CA GLU A 193 -8.16 -23.77 4.06
C GLU A 193 -9.12 -22.88 4.86
N LYS A 194 -8.75 -21.63 5.13
CA LYS A 194 -9.50 -20.72 6.00
C LYS A 194 -10.23 -19.60 5.25
N VAL A 195 -9.76 -19.26 4.05
CA VAL A 195 -10.24 -18.11 3.30
C VAL A 195 -10.98 -18.61 2.06
N PRO A 196 -12.27 -18.27 1.89
CA PRO A 196 -13.03 -18.68 0.71
C PRO A 196 -12.44 -18.14 -0.59
N ASP A 197 -12.77 -18.80 -1.69
CA ASP A 197 -12.34 -18.42 -3.03
C ASP A 197 -12.69 -16.95 -3.37
N GLY A 198 -11.81 -16.29 -4.13
CA GLY A 198 -11.96 -14.90 -4.56
C GLY A 198 -11.78 -13.85 -3.47
N ARG A 199 -11.35 -14.24 -2.26
CA ARG A 199 -11.10 -13.30 -1.14
C ARG A 199 -9.62 -13.13 -0.84
N VAL A 200 -9.26 -11.95 -0.36
CA VAL A 200 -7.88 -11.61 0.00
C VAL A 200 -7.45 -12.37 1.26
N ILE A 201 -6.37 -13.15 1.15
CA ILE A 201 -5.70 -13.81 2.27
C ILE A 201 -4.90 -12.79 3.07
N GLN A 202 -4.05 -12.03 2.37
CA GLN A 202 -3.17 -11.03 2.96
C GLN A 202 -2.61 -10.09 1.89
N ALA A 203 -2.15 -8.92 2.32
CA ALA A 203 -1.31 -8.06 1.49
C ALA A 203 0.16 -8.50 1.61
N VAL A 204 0.92 -8.39 0.52
CA VAL A 204 2.33 -8.79 0.43
C VAL A 204 3.22 -7.67 0.95
N ASP A 205 4.24 -8.01 1.74
CA ASP A 205 5.27 -7.10 2.27
C ASP A 205 4.77 -5.87 3.04
N VAL A 206 3.49 -5.87 3.44
CA VAL A 206 2.89 -4.77 4.17
C VAL A 206 2.02 -5.25 5.33
N LYS A 207 2.05 -4.48 6.41
CA LYS A 207 1.25 -4.71 7.62
C LYS A 207 0.01 -3.81 7.63
N VAL A 208 -1.05 -4.27 8.27
CA VAL A 208 -2.24 -3.46 8.52
C VAL A 208 -1.84 -2.21 9.34
N LYS A 209 -2.35 -1.04 8.96
CA LYS A 209 -1.99 0.30 9.49
C LYS A 209 -0.56 0.78 9.19
N GLN A 210 0.22 0.07 8.38
CA GLN A 210 1.52 0.57 7.94
C GLN A 210 1.32 1.85 7.12
N LEU A 211 2.16 2.85 7.41
CA LEU A 211 2.17 4.14 6.73
C LEU A 211 3.01 4.05 5.46
N VAL A 212 2.37 4.22 4.30
CA VAL A 212 3.00 4.17 2.98
C VAL A 212 2.84 5.49 2.23
N LYS A 213 3.64 5.67 1.17
CA LYS A 213 3.58 6.88 0.34
C LYS A 213 2.33 6.85 -0.55
N ARG A 214 1.98 8.02 -1.10
CA ARG A 214 1.02 8.12 -2.18
C ARG A 214 1.47 7.25 -3.37
N ASN A 215 0.52 6.66 -4.09
CA ASN A 215 0.75 5.82 -5.27
C ASN A 215 1.59 4.56 -5.03
N THR A 216 1.84 4.17 -3.77
CA THR A 216 2.46 2.88 -3.48
C THR A 216 1.57 1.76 -4.03
N VAL A 217 2.21 0.79 -4.70
CA VAL A 217 1.58 -0.41 -5.24
C VAL A 217 1.56 -1.46 -4.14
N ILE A 218 0.38 -2.04 -3.91
CA ILE A 218 0.17 -3.07 -2.89
C ILE A 218 -0.30 -4.33 -3.59
N ASP A 219 0.50 -5.39 -3.48
CA ASP A 219 0.16 -6.70 -4.02
C ASP A 219 -0.70 -7.47 -3.01
N LEU A 220 -1.69 -8.22 -3.50
CA LEU A 220 -2.65 -8.93 -2.67
C LEU A 220 -2.65 -10.42 -3.01
N VAL A 221 -2.45 -11.26 -2.01
CA VAL A 221 -2.61 -12.70 -2.20
C VAL A 221 -4.09 -13.04 -2.16
N ILE A 222 -4.64 -13.54 -3.27
CA ILE A 222 -6.03 -13.98 -3.38
C ILE A 222 -6.12 -15.46 -3.05
N SER A 223 -7.19 -15.85 -2.35
CA SER A 223 -7.49 -17.24 -2.09
C SER A 223 -8.13 -17.91 -3.30
N LYS A 224 -7.62 -19.08 -3.69
CA LYS A 224 -8.30 -20.05 -4.58
C LYS A 224 -9.30 -20.95 -3.87
N GLY A 225 -9.55 -20.68 -2.58
CA GLY A 225 -10.27 -21.59 -1.69
C GLY A 225 -9.41 -22.75 -1.17
N ARG A 226 -10.07 -23.77 -0.63
CA ARG A 226 -9.44 -25.00 -0.12
C ARG A 226 -8.75 -25.74 -1.27
N GLN A 227 -7.62 -26.38 -1.01
CA GLN A 227 -6.91 -27.12 -2.05
C GLN A 227 -7.69 -28.41 -2.38
N PRO A 228 -8.14 -28.61 -3.64
CA PRO A 228 -8.72 -29.88 -4.05
C PRO A 228 -7.65 -30.97 -4.08
N ILE A 229 -8.00 -32.14 -3.58
CA ILE A 229 -7.17 -33.34 -3.49
C ILE A 229 -7.91 -34.45 -4.22
N ASP A 230 -7.27 -35.04 -5.22
CA ASP A 230 -7.83 -36.16 -5.96
C ASP A 230 -8.02 -37.37 -5.04
N VAL A 231 -9.22 -37.96 -5.08
CA VAL A 231 -9.54 -39.13 -4.26
C VAL A 231 -8.90 -40.36 -4.89
N PRO A 232 -7.97 -41.06 -4.19
CA PRO A 232 -7.35 -42.26 -4.74
C PRO A 232 -8.37 -43.39 -4.92
N ASP A 233 -8.27 -44.15 -6.01
CA ASP A 233 -9.02 -45.40 -6.15
C ASP A 233 -8.36 -46.51 -5.33
N VAL A 234 -9.12 -47.00 -4.34
CA VAL A 234 -8.73 -48.10 -3.45
C VAL A 234 -9.64 -49.32 -3.60
N LYS A 235 -10.50 -49.39 -4.63
CA LYS A 235 -11.32 -50.58 -4.89
C LYS A 235 -10.44 -51.82 -5.10
N GLY A 236 -10.79 -52.92 -4.44
CA GLY A 236 -10.02 -54.17 -4.48
C GLY A 236 -8.70 -54.18 -3.68
N ALA A 237 -8.25 -53.03 -3.16
CA ALA A 237 -7.10 -52.95 -2.26
C ALA A 237 -7.42 -53.57 -0.91
N THR A 238 -6.38 -53.93 -0.15
CA THR A 238 -6.54 -54.34 1.25
C THR A 238 -6.87 -53.15 2.15
N GLN A 239 -7.46 -53.40 3.33
CA GLN A 239 -7.74 -52.34 4.30
C GLN A 239 -6.49 -51.51 4.66
N ALA A 240 -5.32 -52.15 4.79
CA ALA A 240 -4.07 -51.48 5.11
C ALA A 240 -3.60 -50.57 3.97
N GLU A 241 -3.60 -51.08 2.73
CA GLU A 241 -3.22 -50.29 1.55
C GLU A 241 -4.18 -49.12 1.32
N ALA A 242 -5.49 -49.34 1.48
CA ALA A 242 -6.50 -48.31 1.37
C ALA A 242 -6.26 -47.18 2.37
N LYS A 243 -5.96 -47.54 3.64
CA LYS A 243 -5.61 -46.57 4.67
C LYS A 243 -4.40 -45.75 4.29
N THR A 244 -3.29 -46.39 3.91
CA THR A 244 -2.04 -45.70 3.56
C THR A 244 -2.21 -44.79 2.35
N LYS A 245 -2.95 -45.21 1.32
CA LYS A 245 -3.20 -44.38 0.13
C LYS A 245 -4.05 -43.15 0.44
N ILE A 246 -5.12 -43.31 1.23
CA ILE A 246 -6.05 -42.21 1.56
C ILE A 246 -5.41 -41.24 2.55
N GLU A 247 -4.81 -41.74 3.64
CA GLU A 247 -4.14 -40.89 4.62
C GLU A 247 -2.87 -40.23 4.06
N GLY A 248 -2.17 -40.89 3.14
CA GLY A 248 -1.04 -40.32 2.40
C GLY A 248 -1.43 -39.16 1.47
N ALA A 249 -2.72 -39.05 1.12
CA ALA A 249 -3.28 -37.93 0.38
C ALA A 249 -3.83 -36.82 1.31
N ASP A 250 -3.54 -36.83 2.61
CA ASP A 250 -4.10 -35.90 3.61
C ASP A 250 -5.64 -35.98 3.77
N LEU A 251 -6.24 -37.11 3.41
CA LEU A 251 -7.66 -37.41 3.59
C LEU A 251 -7.87 -38.34 4.78
N LYS A 252 -9.08 -38.33 5.36
CA LYS A 252 -9.46 -39.28 6.42
C LYS A 252 -10.16 -40.48 5.81
N VAL A 253 -9.98 -41.66 6.41
CA VAL A 253 -10.69 -42.88 6.01
C VAL A 253 -11.61 -43.36 7.12
N ALA A 254 -12.83 -43.73 6.77
CA ALA A 254 -13.77 -44.41 7.65
C ALA A 254 -14.09 -45.79 7.08
N PHE A 255 -13.80 -46.84 7.85
CA PHE A 255 -14.05 -48.22 7.44
C PHE A 255 -15.40 -48.71 7.95
N THR A 256 -16.23 -49.20 7.05
CA THR A 256 -17.41 -50.01 7.36
C THR A 256 -17.21 -51.41 6.80
N SER A 257 -18.07 -52.36 7.17
CA SER A 257 -17.87 -53.76 6.75
C SER A 257 -19.17 -54.46 6.38
N ALA A 258 -19.23 -54.97 5.15
CA ALA A 258 -20.37 -55.67 4.57
C ALA A 258 -19.99 -57.08 4.10
N PHE A 259 -20.95 -57.98 4.01
CA PHE A 259 -20.73 -59.29 3.38
C PHE A 259 -20.70 -59.13 1.86
N SER A 260 -19.83 -59.88 1.20
CA SER A 260 -19.73 -59.91 -0.26
C SER A 260 -19.32 -61.30 -0.73
N ASP A 261 -20.02 -61.78 -1.74
CA ASP A 261 -19.76 -63.06 -2.38
C ASP A 261 -18.71 -62.96 -3.48
N THR A 262 -18.43 -61.76 -3.97
CA THR A 262 -17.55 -61.49 -5.13
C THR A 262 -16.21 -60.90 -4.74
N VAL A 263 -16.09 -60.35 -3.53
CA VAL A 263 -14.88 -59.68 -3.04
C VAL A 263 -14.31 -60.43 -1.87
N ASP A 264 -13.03 -60.82 -1.95
CA ASP A 264 -12.34 -61.53 -0.87
C ASP A 264 -12.42 -60.77 0.46
N LYS A 265 -12.49 -61.55 1.55
CA LYS A 265 -12.47 -61.01 2.91
C LYS A 265 -11.24 -60.12 3.12
N GLY A 266 -11.46 -58.91 3.66
CA GLY A 266 -10.41 -57.94 3.96
C GLY A 266 -10.05 -56.99 2.81
N ARG A 267 -10.69 -57.14 1.63
CA ARG A 267 -10.56 -56.20 0.51
C ARG A 267 -11.69 -55.19 0.47
N VAL A 268 -11.45 -54.04 -0.16
CA VAL A 268 -12.43 -52.99 -0.39
C VAL A 268 -13.47 -53.44 -1.42
N ILE A 269 -14.75 -53.41 -1.03
CA ILE A 269 -15.91 -53.62 -1.91
C ILE A 269 -16.20 -52.34 -2.69
N SER A 270 -16.30 -51.23 -1.98
CA SER A 270 -16.67 -49.93 -2.54
C SER A 270 -16.08 -48.80 -1.70
N GLN A 271 -15.94 -47.65 -2.33
CA GLN A 271 -15.55 -46.39 -1.69
C GLN A 271 -16.54 -45.29 -2.07
N ASP A 272 -16.72 -44.34 -1.17
CA ASP A 272 -17.53 -43.14 -1.37
C ASP A 272 -16.78 -41.92 -0.79
N PRO A 273 -16.44 -40.91 -1.60
CA PRO A 273 -16.71 -40.79 -3.04
C PRO A 273 -15.90 -41.78 -3.90
N GLY A 274 -16.50 -42.21 -5.01
CA GLY A 274 -15.89 -43.15 -5.97
C GLY A 274 -14.78 -42.52 -6.83
N ASP A 275 -14.92 -41.23 -7.11
CA ASP A 275 -14.06 -40.41 -7.95
C ASP A 275 -14.21 -38.92 -7.57
N GLY A 276 -13.41 -38.06 -8.19
CA GLY A 276 -13.45 -36.61 -7.97
C GLY A 276 -12.45 -36.11 -6.94
N THR A 277 -12.72 -34.92 -6.40
CA THR A 277 -11.81 -34.21 -5.50
C THR A 277 -12.47 -33.94 -4.16
N LEU A 278 -11.74 -34.23 -3.09
CA LEU A 278 -12.08 -33.83 -1.74
C LEU A 278 -11.13 -32.74 -1.25
N PHE A 279 -11.35 -32.24 -0.05
CA PHE A 279 -10.43 -31.32 0.59
C PHE A 279 -9.72 -31.99 1.77
N ARG A 280 -8.60 -31.40 2.18
CA ARG A 280 -7.83 -31.88 3.32
C ARG A 280 -8.72 -32.10 4.54
N ASN A 281 -8.54 -33.25 5.21
CA ASN A 281 -9.33 -33.74 6.35
C ASN A 281 -10.77 -34.18 6.07
N ASP A 282 -11.24 -34.16 4.82
CA ASP A 282 -12.52 -34.76 4.48
C ASP A 282 -12.42 -36.30 4.55
N THR A 283 -13.57 -36.96 4.76
CA THR A 283 -13.62 -38.41 5.02
C THR A 283 -14.06 -39.18 3.78
N VAL A 284 -13.27 -40.19 3.40
CA VAL A 284 -13.63 -41.22 2.43
C VAL A 284 -14.19 -42.43 3.17
N ASN A 285 -15.42 -42.80 2.86
CA ASN A 285 -16.06 -43.99 3.42
C ASN A 285 -15.67 -45.20 2.57
N VAL A 286 -15.11 -46.22 3.21
CA VAL A 286 -14.63 -47.43 2.55
C VAL A 286 -15.33 -48.64 3.15
N VAL A 287 -15.96 -49.44 2.30
CA VAL A 287 -16.65 -50.67 2.70
C VAL A 287 -15.72 -51.86 2.50
N ILE A 288 -15.39 -52.57 3.57
CA ILE A 288 -14.53 -53.76 3.55
C ILE A 288 -15.38 -55.03 3.51
N SER A 289 -14.96 -56.01 2.71
CA SER A 289 -15.61 -57.31 2.64
C SER A 289 -15.33 -58.16 3.87
N LYS A 290 -16.40 -58.68 4.47
CA LYS A 290 -16.36 -59.76 5.48
C LYS A 290 -16.26 -61.15 4.86
N GLY A 291 -16.26 -61.25 3.53
CA GLY A 291 -16.48 -62.50 2.79
C GLY A 291 -17.97 -62.84 2.67
N PRO A 292 -18.30 -64.06 2.20
CA PRO A 292 -19.69 -64.50 2.10
C PRO A 292 -20.35 -64.59 3.49
N GLU A 293 -21.65 -64.35 3.53
CA GLU A 293 -22.43 -64.51 4.75
C GLU A 293 -22.52 -66.01 5.09
N ASN A 294 -21.80 -66.42 6.13
CA ASN A 294 -21.76 -67.82 6.58
C ASN A 294 -22.63 -67.99 7.83
N VAL A 295 -23.72 -68.73 7.68
CA VAL A 295 -24.65 -69.08 8.78
C VAL A 295 -24.39 -70.51 9.26
N PRO A 296 -24.65 -70.83 10.54
CA PRO A 296 -24.46 -72.19 11.06
C PRO A 296 -25.42 -73.15 10.37
N VAL A 297 -24.91 -74.28 9.89
CA VAL A 297 -25.71 -75.36 9.29
C VAL A 297 -26.40 -76.10 10.44
N PRO A 298 -27.75 -76.12 10.49
CA PRO A 298 -28.48 -76.87 11.51
C PRO A 298 -28.13 -78.36 11.45
N ASP A 299 -27.97 -78.98 12.63
CA ASP A 299 -27.92 -80.43 12.72
C ASP A 299 -29.34 -81.00 12.59
N VAL A 300 -29.57 -81.68 11.49
CA VAL A 300 -30.83 -82.34 11.16
C VAL A 300 -30.70 -83.87 11.16
N MET A 301 -29.58 -84.41 11.66
CA MET A 301 -29.41 -85.86 11.82
C MET A 301 -30.47 -86.43 12.78
N GLY A 302 -31.06 -87.57 12.40
CA GLY A 302 -32.13 -88.22 13.15
C GLY A 302 -33.51 -87.56 13.02
N LYS A 303 -33.65 -86.45 12.29
CA LYS A 303 -34.94 -85.82 12.01
C LYS A 303 -35.63 -86.43 10.79
N GLU A 304 -36.95 -86.30 10.74
CA GLU A 304 -37.76 -86.65 9.58
C GLU A 304 -37.43 -85.75 8.38
N ARG A 305 -37.45 -86.30 7.16
CA ARG A 305 -37.12 -85.59 5.92
C ARG A 305 -37.77 -84.21 5.80
N ASN A 306 -39.08 -84.13 6.05
CA ASN A 306 -39.83 -82.89 5.91
C ASN A 306 -39.46 -81.86 6.98
N GLU A 307 -39.16 -82.31 8.21
CA GLU A 307 -38.67 -81.45 9.28
C GLU A 307 -37.27 -80.91 8.96
N ALA A 308 -36.38 -81.79 8.49
CA ALA A 308 -35.02 -81.44 8.07
C ALA A 308 -35.02 -80.39 6.94
N VAL A 309 -35.82 -80.59 5.90
CA VAL A 309 -35.97 -79.64 4.79
C VAL A 309 -36.48 -78.27 5.28
N ARG A 310 -37.45 -78.26 6.19
CA ARG A 310 -37.99 -77.02 6.77
C ARG A 310 -36.93 -76.26 7.57
N LEU A 311 -36.16 -76.96 8.41
CA LEU A 311 -35.10 -76.36 9.22
C LEU A 311 -33.96 -75.80 8.36
N LEU A 312 -33.53 -76.54 7.33
CA LEU A 312 -32.49 -76.10 6.41
C LEU A 312 -32.94 -74.87 5.59
N ARG A 313 -34.19 -74.86 5.09
CA ARG A 313 -34.74 -73.68 4.39
C ARG A 313 -34.91 -72.48 5.32
N ALA A 314 -35.38 -72.69 6.55
CA ALA A 314 -35.51 -71.63 7.54
C ALA A 314 -34.15 -71.02 7.92
N ALA A 315 -33.08 -71.81 7.88
CA ALA A 315 -31.71 -71.36 8.04
C ALA A 315 -31.08 -70.77 6.75
N GLY A 316 -31.85 -70.67 5.66
CA GLY A 316 -31.40 -70.05 4.40
C GLY A 316 -30.58 -70.97 3.48
N PHE A 317 -30.60 -72.28 3.69
CA PHE A 317 -29.92 -73.25 2.83
C PHE A 317 -30.85 -73.88 1.78
N VAL A 318 -30.25 -74.41 0.71
CA VAL A 318 -30.96 -75.17 -0.33
C VAL A 318 -30.82 -76.67 -0.04
N PRO A 319 -31.84 -77.35 0.53
CA PRO A 319 -31.72 -78.76 0.85
C PRO A 319 -31.82 -79.64 -0.40
N ARG A 320 -30.89 -80.56 -0.58
CA ARG A 320 -30.93 -81.62 -1.58
C ARG A 320 -31.17 -82.97 -0.91
N VAL A 321 -32.18 -83.71 -1.35
CA VAL A 321 -32.51 -85.00 -0.75
C VAL A 321 -31.98 -86.12 -1.64
N ARG A 322 -31.22 -87.05 -1.04
CA ARG A 322 -30.75 -88.26 -1.71
C ARG A 322 -31.25 -89.48 -0.95
N ASN A 323 -32.06 -90.30 -1.62
CA ASN A 323 -32.57 -91.53 -1.04
C ASN A 323 -31.52 -92.64 -1.24
N VAL A 324 -30.98 -93.16 -0.14
CA VAL A 324 -29.94 -94.20 -0.16
C VAL A 324 -30.42 -95.47 0.56
N ILE A 325 -31.41 -95.36 1.44
CA ILE A 325 -31.94 -96.50 2.19
C ILE A 325 -33.43 -96.72 1.84
N PRO A 326 -33.79 -97.88 1.27
CA PRO A 326 -35.20 -98.22 1.04
C PRO A 326 -35.95 -98.34 2.37
N GLY A 327 -37.05 -97.59 2.54
CA GLY A 327 -37.98 -97.73 3.67
C GLY A 327 -37.70 -96.84 4.90
N SER A 328 -36.70 -95.95 4.85
CA SER A 328 -36.43 -94.94 5.89
C SER A 328 -36.72 -93.53 5.35
N ASP A 329 -37.42 -92.69 6.13
CA ASP A 329 -37.63 -91.26 5.81
C ASP A 329 -36.89 -90.33 6.80
N GLN A 330 -35.97 -90.91 7.59
CA GLN A 330 -35.14 -90.21 8.56
C GLN A 330 -33.76 -89.90 8.02
N VAL A 331 -33.27 -88.69 8.31
CA VAL A 331 -31.93 -88.26 7.91
C VAL A 331 -30.88 -89.06 8.67
N ARG A 332 -30.09 -89.85 7.94
CA ARG A 332 -28.97 -90.63 8.49
C ARG A 332 -27.65 -89.89 8.39
N PHE A 333 -27.48 -89.14 7.30
CA PHE A 333 -26.30 -88.33 7.08
C PHE A 333 -26.71 -86.98 6.50
N GLN A 334 -25.96 -85.95 6.87
CA GLN A 334 -26.03 -84.65 6.25
C GLN A 334 -24.63 -84.25 5.78
N SER A 335 -24.55 -83.57 4.64
CA SER A 335 -23.32 -83.01 4.10
C SER A 335 -23.58 -81.56 3.71
N PRO A 336 -22.88 -80.60 4.36
CA PRO A 336 -21.89 -80.74 5.42
C PRO A 336 -22.47 -81.27 6.75
N SER A 337 -21.68 -82.07 7.50
CA SER A 337 -22.08 -82.68 8.78
C SER A 337 -22.20 -81.69 9.96
N GLY A 338 -21.86 -80.42 9.73
CA GLY A 338 -21.94 -79.32 10.68
C GLY A 338 -21.04 -78.16 10.26
N GLY A 339 -20.96 -77.11 11.09
CA GLY A 339 -20.13 -75.94 10.84
C GLY A 339 -20.91 -74.76 10.24
N LYS A 340 -20.21 -73.84 9.58
CA LYS A 340 -20.82 -72.67 8.93
C LYS A 340 -20.69 -72.82 7.42
N ALA A 341 -21.78 -72.61 6.71
CA ALA A 341 -21.81 -72.61 5.25
C ALA A 341 -22.47 -71.32 4.75
N LYS A 342 -22.16 -70.97 3.50
CA LYS A 342 -22.67 -69.77 2.85
C LYS A 342 -24.20 -69.82 2.76
N VAL A 343 -24.88 -68.72 3.06
CA VAL A 343 -26.34 -68.60 2.82
C VAL A 343 -26.65 -68.91 1.35
N GLY A 344 -27.65 -69.75 1.11
CA GLY A 344 -28.03 -70.22 -0.23
C GLY A 344 -27.18 -71.38 -0.77
N SER A 345 -26.24 -71.92 0.01
CA SER A 345 -25.49 -73.14 -0.38
C SER A 345 -26.35 -74.41 -0.29
N ASP A 346 -25.94 -75.42 -1.05
CA ASP A 346 -26.58 -76.73 -1.07
C ASP A 346 -26.20 -77.56 0.18
N VAL A 347 -27.20 -78.06 0.91
CA VAL A 347 -27.01 -79.03 2.00
C VAL A 347 -27.67 -80.33 1.59
N THR A 348 -26.88 -81.39 1.43
CA THR A 348 -27.40 -82.70 1.01
C THR A 348 -27.74 -83.55 2.23
N ILE A 349 -29.00 -83.97 2.33
CA ILE A 349 -29.46 -84.94 3.32
C ILE A 349 -29.64 -86.32 2.66
N TYR A 350 -29.17 -87.34 3.37
CA TYR A 350 -29.26 -88.74 2.96
C TYR A 350 -30.32 -89.41 3.83
N VAL A 351 -31.40 -89.85 3.19
CA VAL A 351 -32.55 -90.53 3.81
C VAL A 351 -32.63 -91.98 3.37
#